data_AF-A0A8W8K7G2-F1
#
_entry.id   AF-A0A8W8K7G2-F1
#
_cell.length_a   1.000
_cell.length_b   1.000
_cell.length_c   1.000
_cell.angle_alpha   90.00
_cell.angle_beta   90.00
_cell.angle_gamma   90.00
#
_symmetry.space_group_name_H-M   'P 1'
#
loop_
_entity.id
_entity.type
_entity.pdbx_description
1 polymer ?
#
loop_
_entity_poly.entity_id
_entity_poly.type
_entity_poly.pdbx_seq_one_letter_code
_entity_poly.pdbx_strand_id
1 'polypeptide(L)'
;AASRLWEGDVHMHGVQGGCKDIAHQLIYNNSNIQVLFGGGRQYFIRNRQQDPQYGDAYISFQRQDDLDLIEIWGRDKKWRGYTPKYAWNKQQFDAINPDETDFALGLFNPQHMQYDLERDTGPNGEPSLAEMTDKAIRILSHNTRGYFLMVEGGRIDHGHHNNTAKRALYETLAFEDAVKTALQMTNSSDTLIVVTADHSHVFNIGGHSYRGNNILGVVNPIAPEELPVDGNAWTTLSYGNGPGYDWGFRKDPNTVDTTHNDYRQVSAVPLLYETHSAEDVPVYATGPMAHLFDGVHEQHYIAHALAYAACVGINKQHCNGLSQNKPIFTPMT
;
A
#
# COMPACT_ATOMS: atom_id res chain seq x y z
N ALA A 1 11.19 -25.29 0.62
CA ALA A 1 11.38 -23.88 1.01
C ALA A 1 10.02 -23.19 1.01
N ALA A 2 9.86 -22.05 1.66
CA ALA A 2 8.72 -21.14 1.50
C ALA A 2 9.27 -19.80 1.01
N SER A 3 8.52 -19.04 0.20
CA SER A 3 9.01 -17.80 -0.39
C SER A 3 7.88 -16.80 -0.66
N ARG A 4 8.13 -15.51 -0.39
CA ARG A 4 7.24 -14.40 -0.78
C ARG A 4 7.18 -14.19 -2.30
N LEU A 5 8.17 -14.69 -3.05
CA LEU A 5 8.26 -14.53 -4.50
C LEU A 5 7.30 -15.45 -5.27
N TRP A 6 6.64 -16.38 -4.59
CA TRP A 6 5.71 -17.34 -5.19
C TRP A 6 4.33 -16.71 -5.42
N GLU A 7 4.31 -15.54 -6.08
CA GLU A 7 3.08 -14.76 -6.33
C GLU A 7 2.12 -15.52 -7.25
N GLY A 8 2.63 -16.12 -8.32
CA GLY A 8 1.96 -17.07 -9.19
C GLY A 8 2.80 -18.35 -9.35
N ASP A 9 2.18 -19.40 -9.88
CA ASP A 9 2.84 -20.71 -10.11
C ASP A 9 4.02 -20.61 -11.09
N VAL A 10 4.00 -19.61 -11.98
CA VAL A 10 5.12 -19.24 -12.86
C VAL A 10 6.43 -18.96 -12.10
N HIS A 11 6.37 -18.55 -10.82
CA HIS A 11 7.53 -18.28 -9.99
C HIS A 11 7.94 -19.48 -9.09
N MET A 12 7.25 -20.62 -9.22
CA MET A 12 7.43 -21.79 -8.36
C MET A 12 8.25 -22.91 -9.02
N HIS A 13 9.30 -22.56 -9.76
CA HIS A 13 10.16 -23.54 -10.40
C HIS A 13 10.83 -24.49 -9.40
N GLY A 14 10.69 -25.81 -9.61
CA GLY A 14 11.33 -26.83 -8.79
C GLY A 14 10.72 -27.03 -7.40
N VAL A 15 9.56 -26.44 -7.12
CA VAL A 15 8.87 -26.60 -5.83
C VAL A 15 8.18 -27.96 -5.76
N GLN A 16 8.43 -28.71 -4.67
CA GLN A 16 7.83 -30.00 -4.37
C GLN A 16 6.96 -29.91 -3.09
N GLY A 17 6.12 -30.91 -2.86
CA GLY A 17 5.38 -31.04 -1.58
C GLY A 17 4.01 -30.33 -1.53
N GLY A 18 3.43 -30.01 -2.69
CA GLY A 18 2.05 -29.49 -2.76
C GLY A 18 1.87 -28.02 -2.35
N CYS A 19 2.96 -27.27 -2.16
CA CYS A 19 2.90 -25.82 -1.96
C CYS A 19 2.14 -25.13 -3.11
N LYS A 20 1.37 -24.11 -2.77
CA LYS A 20 0.58 -23.31 -3.71
C LYS A 20 1.07 -21.88 -3.75
N ASP A 21 0.97 -21.24 -4.91
CA ASP A 21 1.30 -19.83 -5.09
C ASP A 21 0.33 -18.93 -4.32
N ILE A 22 0.72 -17.69 -4.07
CA ILE A 22 -0.02 -16.72 -3.27
C ILE A 22 -1.38 -16.41 -3.93
N ALA A 23 -1.43 -16.22 -5.25
CA ALA A 23 -2.69 -15.98 -5.96
C ALA A 23 -3.67 -17.15 -5.80
N HIS A 24 -3.19 -18.39 -5.90
CA HIS A 24 -3.99 -19.58 -5.61
C HIS A 24 -4.45 -19.61 -4.14
N GLN A 25 -3.56 -19.34 -3.17
CA GLN A 25 -3.94 -19.31 -1.75
C GLN A 25 -4.97 -18.22 -1.45
N LEU A 26 -4.89 -17.07 -2.11
CA LEU A 26 -5.85 -15.98 -1.96
C LEU A 26 -7.26 -16.43 -2.35
N ILE A 27 -7.39 -17.12 -3.48
CA ILE A 27 -8.71 -17.50 -4.02
C ILE A 27 -9.28 -18.75 -3.37
N TYR A 28 -8.45 -19.75 -3.10
CA TYR A 28 -8.90 -21.03 -2.53
C TYR A 28 -8.96 -21.03 -1.00
N ASN A 29 -7.91 -20.54 -0.32
CA ASN A 29 -7.79 -20.66 1.13
C ASN A 29 -8.41 -19.46 1.85
N ASN A 30 -8.47 -18.30 1.19
CA ASN A 30 -9.00 -17.05 1.75
C ASN A 30 -10.26 -16.57 1.01
N SER A 31 -11.11 -17.52 0.61
CA SER A 31 -12.31 -17.29 -0.21
C SER A 31 -13.39 -16.42 0.44
N ASN A 32 -13.22 -16.00 1.69
CA ASN A 32 -14.17 -15.14 2.41
C ASN A 32 -13.77 -13.65 2.42
N ILE A 33 -12.65 -13.27 1.80
CA ILE A 33 -12.31 -11.85 1.65
C ILE A 33 -13.32 -11.21 0.69
N GLN A 34 -14.07 -10.23 1.20
CA GLN A 34 -15.16 -9.57 0.46
C GLN A 34 -14.63 -8.58 -0.57
N VAL A 35 -13.57 -7.84 -0.26
CA VAL A 35 -13.02 -6.81 -1.16
C VAL A 35 -11.53 -7.04 -1.35
N LEU A 36 -11.12 -7.17 -2.62
CA LEU A 36 -9.73 -7.30 -3.05
C LEU A 36 -9.49 -6.29 -4.18
N PHE A 37 -8.74 -5.22 -3.90
CA PHE A 37 -8.43 -4.18 -4.89
C PHE A 37 -6.91 -3.97 -4.95
N GLY A 38 -6.36 -3.96 -6.16
CA GLY A 38 -4.92 -3.76 -6.37
C GLY A 38 -4.48 -4.12 -7.79
N GLY A 39 -3.20 -4.49 -7.94
CA GLY A 39 -2.62 -5.00 -9.19
C GLY A 39 -2.48 -6.52 -9.20
N GLY A 40 -1.54 -7.04 -10.00
CA GLY A 40 -1.14 -8.44 -10.00
C GLY A 40 -1.95 -9.35 -10.92
N ARG A 41 -2.71 -8.80 -11.87
CA ARG A 41 -3.62 -9.55 -12.75
C ARG A 41 -2.95 -10.71 -13.49
N GLN A 42 -1.66 -10.59 -13.81
CA GLN A 42 -0.92 -11.63 -14.54
C GLN A 42 -0.92 -12.99 -13.80
N TYR A 43 -0.99 -12.99 -12.47
CA TYR A 43 -1.00 -14.22 -11.66
C TYR A 43 -2.36 -14.90 -11.54
N PHE A 44 -3.42 -14.28 -12.08
CA PHE A 44 -4.80 -14.77 -11.96
C PHE A 44 -5.39 -15.24 -13.30
N ILE A 45 -4.82 -14.83 -14.42
CA ILE A 45 -5.30 -15.19 -15.76
C ILE A 45 -4.59 -16.43 -16.30
N ARG A 46 -5.22 -17.09 -17.28
CA ARG A 46 -4.70 -18.31 -17.90
C ARG A 46 -3.41 -18.04 -18.66
N ASN A 47 -2.67 -19.11 -18.93
CA ASN A 47 -1.50 -19.06 -19.77
C ASN A 47 -1.86 -18.56 -21.19
N ARG A 48 -1.08 -17.62 -21.72
CA ARG A 48 -1.26 -17.02 -23.06
C ARG A 48 -2.61 -16.31 -23.26
N GLN A 49 -3.30 -15.95 -22.19
CA GLN A 49 -4.47 -15.08 -22.28
C GLN A 49 -4.00 -13.64 -22.54
N GLN A 50 -4.62 -12.93 -23.48
CA GLN A 50 -4.27 -11.53 -23.69
C GLN A 50 -4.70 -10.68 -22.49
N ASP A 51 -3.80 -9.83 -22.01
CA ASP A 51 -4.13 -8.85 -20.99
C ASP A 51 -5.09 -7.79 -21.57
N PRO A 52 -6.19 -7.44 -20.88
CA PRO A 52 -7.20 -6.53 -21.43
C PRO A 52 -6.69 -5.11 -21.70
N GLN A 53 -5.58 -4.69 -21.08
CA GLN A 53 -5.00 -3.36 -21.25
C GLN A 53 -3.72 -3.38 -22.09
N TYR A 54 -2.91 -4.44 -21.93
CA TYR A 54 -1.56 -4.50 -22.51
C TYR A 54 -1.36 -5.60 -23.55
N GLY A 55 -2.41 -6.34 -23.93
CA GLY A 55 -2.34 -7.40 -24.93
C GLY A 55 -1.34 -8.49 -24.54
N ASP A 56 -0.36 -8.74 -25.40
CA ASP A 56 0.57 -9.87 -25.25
C ASP A 56 1.80 -9.54 -24.38
N ALA A 57 1.96 -8.29 -23.90
CA ALA A 57 3.19 -7.81 -23.25
C ALA A 57 3.58 -8.59 -21.98
N TYR A 58 2.62 -9.24 -21.31
CA TYR A 58 2.83 -9.95 -20.05
C TYR A 58 2.61 -11.46 -20.13
N ILE A 59 2.45 -12.03 -21.33
CA ILE A 59 2.13 -13.46 -21.51
C ILE A 59 3.15 -14.39 -20.83
N SER A 60 4.44 -14.03 -20.83
CA SER A 60 5.50 -14.87 -20.22
C SER A 60 5.47 -14.90 -18.69
N PHE A 61 4.70 -14.02 -18.05
CA PHE A 61 4.60 -13.89 -16.59
C PHE A 61 3.27 -14.42 -16.04
N GLN A 62 2.46 -15.05 -16.90
CA GLN A 62 1.17 -15.60 -16.53
C GLN A 62 1.30 -16.99 -15.92
N ARG A 63 0.19 -17.47 -15.35
CA ARG A 63 0.09 -18.81 -14.81
C ARG A 63 0.50 -19.87 -15.83
N GLN A 64 1.14 -20.95 -15.37
CA GLN A 64 1.55 -22.08 -16.20
C GLN A 64 0.61 -23.28 -16.05
N ASP A 65 -0.21 -23.30 -15.00
CA ASP A 65 -1.20 -24.34 -14.70
C ASP A 65 -2.55 -24.18 -15.42
N ASP A 66 -2.67 -23.18 -16.30
CA ASP A 66 -3.85 -22.87 -17.13
C ASP A 66 -5.14 -22.54 -16.34
N LEU A 67 -5.02 -22.21 -15.05
CA LEU A 67 -6.16 -21.78 -14.24
C LEU A 67 -6.54 -20.31 -14.53
N ASP A 68 -7.84 -20.04 -14.59
CA ASP A 68 -8.38 -18.68 -14.50
C ASP A 68 -8.95 -18.47 -13.11
N LEU A 69 -8.14 -17.88 -12.24
CA LEU A 69 -8.49 -17.66 -10.85
C LEU A 69 -9.58 -16.59 -10.68
N ILE A 70 -9.73 -15.65 -11.62
CA ILE A 70 -10.82 -14.67 -11.62
C ILE A 70 -12.16 -15.37 -11.88
N GLU A 71 -12.19 -16.26 -12.88
CA GLU A 71 -13.36 -17.05 -13.20
C GLU A 71 -13.72 -18.02 -12.07
N ILE A 72 -12.72 -18.69 -11.50
CA ILE A 72 -12.90 -19.61 -10.36
C ILE A 72 -13.47 -18.85 -9.16
N TRP A 73 -12.90 -17.70 -8.81
CA TRP A 73 -13.41 -16.84 -7.74
C TRP A 73 -14.87 -16.44 -7.98
N GLY A 74 -15.19 -15.94 -9.18
CA GLY A 74 -16.53 -15.47 -9.51
C GLY A 74 -17.58 -16.58 -9.49
N ARG A 75 -17.22 -17.79 -9.95
CA ARG A 75 -18.08 -18.97 -9.88
C ARG A 75 -18.33 -19.41 -8.45
N ASP A 76 -17.31 -19.44 -7.60
CA ASP A 76 -17.46 -19.76 -6.17
C ASP A 76 -18.45 -18.81 -5.48
N LYS A 77 -18.31 -17.49 -5.66
CA LYS A 77 -19.22 -16.53 -5.02
C LYS A 77 -20.66 -16.70 -5.49
N LYS A 78 -20.88 -16.87 -6.80
CA LYS A 78 -22.22 -17.12 -7.36
C LYS A 78 -22.82 -18.42 -6.83
N TRP A 79 -22.04 -19.49 -6.74
CA TRP A 79 -22.49 -20.78 -6.22
C TRP A 79 -22.92 -20.68 -4.74
N ARG A 80 -22.26 -19.82 -3.97
CA ARG A 80 -22.62 -19.49 -2.57
C ARG A 80 -23.78 -18.50 -2.43
N GLY A 81 -24.36 -18.04 -3.54
CA GLY A 81 -25.52 -17.13 -3.55
C GLY A 81 -25.16 -15.64 -3.36
N TYR A 82 -23.90 -15.26 -3.56
CA TYR A 82 -23.46 -13.87 -3.48
C TYR A 82 -23.44 -13.19 -4.86
N THR A 83 -23.37 -11.86 -4.86
CA THR A 83 -23.24 -11.00 -6.03
C THR A 83 -21.79 -10.52 -6.18
N PRO A 84 -20.92 -11.24 -6.94
CA PRO A 84 -19.56 -10.80 -7.19
C PRO A 84 -19.47 -9.78 -8.33
N LYS A 85 -18.55 -8.82 -8.20
CA LYS A 85 -18.15 -7.90 -9.27
C LYS A 85 -16.64 -7.98 -9.51
N TYR A 86 -16.25 -8.07 -10.77
CA TYR A 86 -14.86 -7.99 -11.20
C TYR A 86 -14.64 -6.69 -12.00
N ALA A 87 -13.52 -6.02 -11.75
CA ALA A 87 -13.09 -4.84 -12.50
C ALA A 87 -11.59 -4.91 -12.79
N TRP A 88 -11.19 -4.45 -13.97
CA TRP A 88 -9.76 -4.31 -14.32
C TRP A 88 -9.36 -2.89 -14.73
N ASN A 89 -10.30 -1.96 -14.82
CA ASN A 89 -10.04 -0.56 -15.11
C ASN A 89 -10.95 0.38 -14.30
N LYS A 90 -10.68 1.68 -14.39
CA LYS A 90 -11.42 2.73 -13.71
C LYS A 90 -12.90 2.74 -14.04
N GLN A 91 -13.27 2.59 -15.32
CA GLN A 91 -14.67 2.61 -15.74
C GLN A 91 -15.48 1.48 -15.09
N GLN A 92 -14.93 0.26 -15.07
CA GLN A 92 -15.59 -0.89 -14.44
C GLN A 92 -15.65 -0.74 -12.92
N PHE A 93 -14.58 -0.22 -12.31
CA PHE A 93 -14.55 0.09 -10.88
C PHE A 93 -15.65 1.09 -10.49
N ASP A 94 -15.81 2.15 -11.28
CA ASP A 94 -16.84 3.17 -11.04
C ASP A 94 -18.25 2.59 -11.20
N ALA A 95 -18.43 1.63 -12.11
CA ALA A 95 -19.68 0.92 -12.33
C ALA A 95 -20.03 -0.09 -11.22
N ILE A 96 -19.12 -0.38 -10.27
CA ILE A 96 -19.46 -1.21 -9.10
C ILE A 96 -20.40 -0.40 -8.19
N ASN A 97 -21.67 -0.81 -8.16
CA ASN A 97 -22.64 -0.35 -7.18
C ASN A 97 -22.34 -1.03 -5.82
N PRO A 98 -21.83 -0.30 -4.81
CA PRO A 98 -21.50 -0.91 -3.53
C PRO A 98 -22.73 -1.49 -2.82
N ASP A 99 -23.91 -0.88 -2.99
CA ASP A 99 -25.17 -1.25 -2.31
C ASP A 99 -25.69 -2.65 -2.72
N GLU A 100 -25.26 -3.14 -3.89
CA GLU A 100 -25.70 -4.40 -4.49
C GLU A 100 -24.58 -5.44 -4.59
N THR A 101 -23.38 -5.12 -4.09
CA THR A 101 -22.19 -5.96 -4.26
C THR A 101 -21.80 -6.61 -2.95
N ASP A 102 -21.79 -7.95 -2.92
CA ASP A 102 -21.34 -8.72 -1.75
C ASP A 102 -19.83 -8.94 -1.75
N PHE A 103 -19.26 -9.13 -2.96
CA PHE A 103 -17.85 -9.43 -3.18
C PHE A 103 -17.31 -8.63 -4.38
N ALA A 104 -16.14 -8.01 -4.24
CA ALA A 104 -15.49 -7.26 -5.29
C ALA A 104 -14.02 -7.68 -5.46
N LEU A 105 -13.63 -7.96 -6.71
CA LEU A 105 -12.24 -8.21 -7.12
C LEU A 105 -11.85 -7.18 -8.17
N GLY A 106 -10.90 -6.33 -7.86
CA GLY A 106 -10.34 -5.30 -8.74
C GLY A 106 -8.86 -5.55 -8.97
N LEU A 107 -8.47 -5.92 -10.19
CA LEU A 107 -7.08 -6.15 -10.58
C LEU A 107 -6.73 -5.18 -11.71
N PHE A 108 -6.18 -4.02 -11.36
CA PHE A 108 -6.10 -2.85 -12.24
C PHE A 108 -4.85 -2.82 -13.11
N ASN A 109 -3.80 -3.57 -12.76
CA ASN A 109 -2.56 -3.67 -13.54
C ASN A 109 -2.07 -5.14 -13.61
N PRO A 110 -1.34 -5.57 -14.66
CA PRO A 110 -0.72 -6.90 -14.68
C PRO A 110 0.22 -7.13 -13.50
N GLN A 111 0.96 -6.10 -13.10
CA GLN A 111 1.87 -6.11 -11.95
C GLN A 111 1.40 -5.10 -10.90
N HIS A 112 2.31 -4.38 -10.24
CA HIS A 112 1.97 -3.26 -9.39
C HIS A 112 1.16 -2.22 -10.16
N MET A 113 0.23 -1.56 -9.46
CA MET A 113 -0.44 -0.37 -9.99
C MET A 113 0.57 0.72 -10.36
N GLN A 114 0.14 1.66 -11.20
CA GLN A 114 0.95 2.82 -11.55
C GLN A 114 1.22 3.67 -10.30
N TYR A 115 2.34 4.39 -10.29
CA TYR A 115 2.52 5.46 -9.31
C TYR A 115 1.41 6.49 -9.51
N ASP A 116 0.82 7.01 -8.44
CA ASP A 116 -0.28 7.96 -8.45
C ASP A 116 0.08 9.24 -9.24
N LEU A 117 1.33 9.68 -9.15
CA LEU A 117 1.86 10.82 -9.90
C LEU A 117 1.75 10.64 -11.43
N GLU A 118 1.80 9.41 -11.92
CA GLU A 118 1.76 9.06 -13.34
C GLU A 118 0.53 8.24 -13.74
N ARG A 119 -0.41 8.06 -12.81
CA ARG A 119 -1.57 7.20 -13.00
C ARG A 119 -2.48 7.72 -14.11
N ASP A 120 -2.85 6.85 -15.03
CA ASP A 120 -3.94 7.14 -15.97
C ASP A 120 -5.26 7.21 -15.19
N THR A 121 -5.85 8.40 -15.14
CA THR A 121 -7.13 8.65 -14.48
C THR A 121 -8.33 8.51 -15.43
N GLY A 122 -8.09 8.15 -16.69
CA GLY A 122 -9.11 7.95 -17.71
C GLY A 122 -9.90 6.65 -17.53
N PRO A 123 -10.91 6.39 -18.39
CA PRO A 123 -11.77 5.22 -18.28
C PRO A 123 -11.04 3.86 -18.31
N ASN A 124 -9.94 3.78 -19.06
CA ASN A 124 -9.09 2.59 -19.17
C ASN A 124 -7.94 2.57 -18.16
N GLY A 125 -7.86 3.58 -17.30
CA GLY A 125 -6.83 3.73 -16.29
C GLY A 125 -7.16 3.04 -14.98
N GLU A 126 -6.62 3.57 -13.88
CA GLU A 126 -6.65 2.93 -12.55
C GLU A 126 -7.33 3.83 -11.51
N PRO A 127 -8.08 3.27 -10.54
CA PRO A 127 -8.56 4.05 -9.39
C PRO A 127 -7.42 4.44 -8.46
N SER A 128 -7.57 5.56 -7.76
CA SER A 128 -6.63 5.95 -6.70
C SER A 128 -6.78 5.07 -5.45
N LEU A 129 -5.79 5.10 -4.56
CA LEU A 129 -5.86 4.39 -3.28
C LEU A 129 -7.03 4.89 -2.41
N ALA A 130 -7.32 6.19 -2.46
CA ALA A 130 -8.47 6.79 -1.79
C ALA A 130 -9.80 6.29 -2.38
N GLU A 131 -9.93 6.21 -3.70
CA GLU A 131 -11.13 5.68 -4.36
C GLU A 131 -11.36 4.20 -4.02
N MET A 132 -10.30 3.38 -4.05
CA MET A 132 -10.37 1.97 -3.64
C MET A 132 -10.78 1.82 -2.17
N THR A 133 -10.28 2.70 -1.30
CA THR A 133 -10.63 2.74 0.13
C THR A 133 -12.11 3.10 0.33
N ASP A 134 -12.61 4.14 -0.33
CA ASP A 134 -14.04 4.52 -0.28
C ASP A 134 -14.94 3.34 -0.69
N LYS A 135 -14.66 2.73 -1.84
CA LYS A 135 -15.48 1.63 -2.36
C LYS A 135 -15.44 0.42 -1.43
N ALA A 136 -14.25 0.10 -0.89
CA ALA A 136 -14.08 -1.00 0.06
C ALA A 136 -14.90 -0.76 1.33
N ILE A 137 -14.83 0.44 1.93
CA ILE A 137 -15.59 0.78 3.14
C ILE A 137 -17.10 0.67 2.87
N ARG A 138 -17.60 1.20 1.75
CA ARG A 138 -19.04 1.10 1.42
C ARG A 138 -19.51 -0.35 1.38
N ILE A 139 -18.81 -1.22 0.64
CA ILE A 139 -19.16 -2.65 0.55
C ILE A 139 -19.06 -3.35 1.91
N LEU A 140 -17.98 -3.13 2.66
CA LEU A 140 -17.74 -3.80 3.94
C LEU A 140 -18.68 -3.32 5.06
N SER A 141 -19.11 -2.05 5.01
CA SER A 141 -19.98 -1.43 6.03
C SER A 141 -21.36 -2.06 6.13
N HIS A 142 -21.79 -2.84 5.13
CA HIS A 142 -23.03 -3.60 5.17
C HIS A 142 -23.03 -4.69 6.26
N ASN A 143 -21.86 -5.17 6.66
CA ASN A 143 -21.74 -6.16 7.72
C ASN A 143 -21.89 -5.49 9.09
N THR A 144 -23.07 -5.64 9.70
CA THR A 144 -23.39 -5.11 11.03
C THR A 144 -22.55 -5.67 12.17
N ARG A 145 -21.73 -6.70 11.92
CA ARG A 145 -20.75 -7.23 12.89
C ARG A 145 -19.39 -6.54 12.80
N GLY A 146 -19.24 -5.53 11.96
CA GLY A 146 -17.98 -4.85 11.68
C GLY A 146 -17.15 -5.55 10.61
N TYR A 147 -16.02 -4.94 10.27
CA TYR A 147 -15.08 -5.42 9.25
C TYR A 147 -13.64 -5.14 9.65
N PHE A 148 -12.72 -5.81 8.96
CA PHE A 148 -11.30 -5.49 8.95
C PHE A 148 -10.94 -5.06 7.54
N LEU A 149 -10.19 -3.96 7.42
CA LEU A 149 -9.69 -3.44 6.15
C LEU A 149 -8.20 -3.13 6.31
N MET A 150 -7.40 -3.66 5.38
CA MET A 150 -6.00 -3.30 5.21
C MET A 150 -5.86 -2.47 3.95
N VAL A 151 -5.25 -1.29 4.06
CA VAL A 151 -4.95 -0.39 2.95
C VAL A 151 -3.45 -0.15 2.95
N GLU A 152 -2.81 -0.37 1.80
CA GLU A 152 -1.35 -0.31 1.69
C GLU A 152 -0.94 0.74 0.64
N GLY A 153 -0.15 1.74 1.06
CA GLY A 153 0.59 2.64 0.17
C GLY A 153 1.84 1.97 -0.40
N GLY A 154 1.69 0.78 -1.01
CA GLY A 154 2.82 -0.14 -1.24
C GLY A 154 3.88 0.37 -2.23
N ARG A 155 3.60 1.41 -3.00
CA ARG A 155 4.56 1.99 -3.95
C ARG A 155 5.46 3.07 -3.35
N ILE A 156 5.23 3.48 -2.10
CA ILE A 156 6.17 4.35 -1.36
C ILE A 156 7.56 3.70 -1.36
N ASP A 157 7.61 2.43 -0.98
CA ASP A 157 8.81 1.57 -0.98
C ASP A 157 9.48 1.53 -2.35
N HIS A 158 8.73 1.22 -3.41
CA HIS A 158 9.26 1.17 -4.77
C HIS A 158 9.86 2.52 -5.21
N GLY A 159 9.27 3.64 -4.78
CA GLY A 159 9.81 4.98 -5.02
C GLY A 159 11.18 5.18 -4.37
N HIS A 160 11.34 4.72 -3.12
CA HIS A 160 12.59 4.78 -2.39
C HIS A 160 13.67 3.84 -2.95
N HIS A 161 13.31 2.59 -3.27
CA HIS A 161 14.21 1.64 -3.93
C HIS A 161 14.86 2.18 -5.20
N ASN A 162 14.14 3.03 -5.95
CA ASN A 162 14.64 3.68 -7.16
C ASN A 162 15.39 5.00 -6.91
N ASN A 163 15.57 5.41 -5.66
CA ASN A 163 15.96 6.75 -5.23
C ASN A 163 15.14 7.87 -5.87
N THR A 164 13.87 7.64 -6.21
CA THR A 164 12.98 8.65 -6.78
C THR A 164 12.07 9.20 -5.69
N ALA A 165 12.60 10.09 -4.85
CA ALA A 165 11.89 10.62 -3.68
C ALA A 165 10.60 11.36 -4.06
N LYS A 166 10.52 11.97 -5.25
CA LYS A 166 9.27 12.57 -5.73
C LYS A 166 8.15 11.52 -5.80
N ARG A 167 8.42 10.34 -6.37
CA ARG A 167 7.43 9.26 -6.40
C ARG A 167 7.09 8.77 -5.00
N ALA A 168 8.08 8.49 -4.16
CA ALA A 168 7.84 8.02 -2.79
C ALA A 168 6.97 9.00 -1.97
N LEU A 169 7.25 10.31 -2.06
CA LEU A 169 6.48 11.34 -1.36
C LEU A 169 5.07 11.49 -1.94
N TYR A 170 4.88 11.43 -3.26
CA TYR A 170 3.55 11.50 -3.86
C TYR A 170 2.72 10.24 -3.57
N GLU A 171 3.32 9.06 -3.50
CA GLU A 171 2.64 7.85 -2.99
C GLU A 171 2.25 8.00 -1.51
N THR A 172 3.09 8.67 -0.72
CA THR A 172 2.78 8.96 0.69
C THR A 172 1.58 9.91 0.80
N LEU A 173 1.45 10.89 -0.10
CA LEU A 173 0.27 11.75 -0.19
C LEU A 173 -0.97 10.98 -0.65
N ALA A 174 -0.85 10.07 -1.62
CA ALA A 174 -1.97 9.20 -2.03
C ALA A 174 -2.45 8.29 -0.89
N PHE A 175 -1.52 7.80 -0.05
CA PHE A 175 -1.86 7.06 1.17
C PHE A 175 -2.48 7.96 2.24
N GLU A 176 -1.98 9.19 2.43
CA GLU A 176 -2.60 10.19 3.30
C GLU A 176 -4.07 10.46 2.91
N ASP A 177 -4.35 10.61 1.63
CA ASP A 177 -5.72 10.82 1.14
C ASP A 177 -6.63 9.60 1.36
N ALA A 178 -6.08 8.38 1.30
CA ALA A 178 -6.80 7.17 1.67
C ALA A 178 -7.11 7.12 3.18
N VAL A 179 -6.17 7.53 4.04
CA VAL A 179 -6.40 7.67 5.50
C VAL A 179 -7.47 8.72 5.78
N LYS A 180 -7.40 9.90 5.13
CA LYS A 180 -8.44 10.94 5.25
C LYS A 180 -9.81 10.43 4.83
N THR A 181 -9.87 9.67 3.73
CA THR A 181 -11.09 9.03 3.25
C THR A 181 -11.68 8.10 4.31
N ALA A 182 -10.86 7.21 4.89
CA ALA A 182 -11.30 6.31 5.94
C ALA A 182 -11.81 7.06 7.19
N LEU A 183 -11.11 8.11 7.63
CA LEU A 183 -11.51 8.96 8.75
C LEU A 183 -12.85 9.67 8.52
N GLN A 184 -13.13 10.09 7.28
CA GLN A 184 -14.39 10.76 6.93
C GLN A 184 -15.57 9.80 6.85
N MET A 185 -15.31 8.53 6.53
CA MET A 185 -16.36 7.53 6.26
C MET A 185 -16.70 6.64 7.45
N THR A 186 -15.89 6.68 8.51
CA THR A 186 -16.03 5.80 9.68
C THR A 186 -16.28 6.61 10.95
N ASN A 187 -16.90 5.97 11.94
CA ASN A 187 -17.16 6.62 13.21
C ASN A 187 -16.04 6.30 14.21
N SER A 188 -15.36 7.33 14.69
CA SER A 188 -14.31 7.17 15.71
C SER A 188 -14.79 6.52 17.02
N SER A 189 -16.10 6.45 17.29
CA SER A 189 -16.61 5.74 18.48
C SER A 189 -16.67 4.21 18.32
N ASP A 190 -16.59 3.68 17.10
CA ASP A 190 -16.66 2.23 16.83
C ASP A 190 -15.55 1.70 15.91
N THR A 191 -14.76 2.58 15.28
CA THR A 191 -13.72 2.21 14.33
C THR A 191 -12.34 2.59 14.86
N LEU A 192 -11.48 1.59 15.04
CA LEU A 192 -10.05 1.78 15.33
C LEU A 192 -9.29 1.86 13.99
N ILE A 193 -8.67 3.01 13.72
CA ILE A 193 -7.76 3.21 12.58
C ILE A 193 -6.34 3.25 13.11
N VAL A 194 -5.48 2.41 12.56
CA VAL A 194 -4.05 2.35 12.87
C VAL A 194 -3.25 2.55 11.59
N VAL A 195 -2.28 3.46 11.61
CA VAL A 195 -1.35 3.75 10.51
C VAL A 195 0.07 3.46 10.99
N THR A 196 0.82 2.67 10.22
CA THR A 196 2.21 2.31 10.51
C THR A 196 2.95 2.09 9.19
N ALA A 197 4.27 1.93 9.27
CA ALA A 197 5.06 1.29 8.21
C ALA A 197 5.47 -0.13 8.62
N ASP A 198 5.85 -0.95 7.64
CA ASP A 198 6.46 -2.25 7.85
C ASP A 198 7.98 -2.15 8.08
N HIS A 199 8.63 -1.17 7.45
CA HIS A 199 10.00 -0.73 7.70
C HIS A 199 10.20 0.70 7.15
N SER A 200 11.42 1.23 7.27
CA SER A 200 11.80 2.51 6.68
C SER A 200 12.78 2.33 5.52
N HIS A 201 13.37 3.42 5.04
CA HIS A 201 14.38 3.50 3.99
C HIS A 201 15.56 4.35 4.43
N VAL A 202 16.73 4.16 3.80
CA VAL A 202 17.92 5.00 4.07
C VAL A 202 17.79 6.39 3.44
N PHE A 203 16.59 6.97 3.50
CA PHE A 203 16.18 8.28 3.02
C PHE A 203 16.48 9.36 4.06
N ASN A 204 17.14 10.43 3.63
CA ASN A 204 17.58 11.50 4.52
C ASN A 204 17.01 12.85 4.08
N ILE A 205 16.60 13.64 5.06
CA ILE A 205 16.28 15.06 4.91
C ILE A 205 17.40 15.84 5.58
N GLY A 206 18.18 16.58 4.81
CA GLY A 206 19.34 17.31 5.29
C GLY A 206 19.40 18.77 4.84
N GLY A 207 20.43 19.45 5.32
CA GLY A 207 20.74 20.83 4.97
C GLY A 207 19.92 21.85 5.74
N HIS A 208 20.43 23.09 5.81
CA HIS A 208 19.77 24.17 6.55
C HIS A 208 19.14 25.14 5.56
N SER A 209 18.04 24.71 4.95
CA SER A 209 17.30 25.53 4.00
C SER A 209 16.34 26.50 4.68
N TYR A 210 16.09 27.66 4.06
CA TYR A 210 14.98 28.53 4.46
C TYR A 210 13.64 27.79 4.44
N ARG A 211 12.75 28.16 5.38
CA ARG A 211 11.36 27.67 5.39
C ARG A 211 10.68 27.99 4.05
N GLY A 212 10.02 26.99 3.47
CA GLY A 212 9.40 27.10 2.14
C GLY A 212 10.31 26.70 0.99
N ASN A 213 11.56 26.28 1.25
CA ASN A 213 12.37 25.61 0.24
C ASN A 213 11.63 24.37 -0.29
N ASN A 214 11.71 24.15 -1.60
CA ASN A 214 11.13 22.97 -2.21
C ASN A 214 11.87 21.73 -1.66
N ILE A 215 11.12 20.79 -1.06
CA ILE A 215 11.71 19.57 -0.49
C ILE A 215 12.47 18.75 -1.53
N LEU A 216 12.04 18.78 -2.81
CA LEU A 216 12.72 18.09 -3.90
C LEU A 216 13.92 18.86 -4.46
N GLY A 217 14.09 20.12 -4.03
CA GLY A 217 15.06 21.05 -4.59
C GLY A 217 16.43 20.99 -3.94
N VAL A 218 17.31 21.80 -4.53
CA VAL A 218 18.62 22.15 -3.99
C VAL A 218 18.45 22.86 -2.64
N VAL A 219 19.38 22.61 -1.70
CA VAL A 219 19.44 23.32 -0.43
C VAL A 219 19.64 24.82 -0.69
N ASN A 220 18.80 25.65 -0.06
CA ASN A 220 18.94 27.11 -0.08
C ASN A 220 19.49 27.58 1.28
N PRO A 221 20.83 27.61 1.45
CA PRO A 221 21.45 27.67 2.77
C PRO A 221 21.19 29.00 3.48
N ILE A 222 20.91 28.94 4.77
CA ILE A 222 20.72 30.12 5.63
C ILE A 222 22.05 30.83 5.89
N ALA A 223 23.17 30.09 5.95
CA ALA A 223 24.52 30.63 6.12
C ALA A 223 25.40 30.32 4.89
N PRO A 224 26.17 31.29 4.35
CA PRO A 224 27.04 31.09 3.18
C PRO A 224 28.16 30.06 3.38
N GLU A 225 28.45 29.69 4.63
CA GLU A 225 29.55 28.81 5.03
C GLU A 225 29.22 27.31 4.88
N GLU A 226 27.98 26.96 4.47
CA GLU A 226 27.53 25.57 4.27
C GLU A 226 27.80 25.03 2.85
N LEU A 227 28.78 25.58 2.15
CA LEU A 227 29.16 25.06 0.83
C LEU A 227 29.84 23.69 0.98
N PRO A 228 29.41 22.67 0.23
CA PRO A 228 30.13 21.40 0.16
C PRO A 228 31.59 21.58 -0.23
N VAL A 229 32.47 20.69 0.24
CA VAL A 229 33.93 20.77 0.04
C VAL A 229 34.34 20.78 -1.44
N ASP A 230 33.51 20.19 -2.31
CA ASP A 230 33.70 20.17 -3.76
C ASP A 230 33.15 21.41 -4.47
N GLY A 231 32.51 22.33 -3.75
CA GLY A 231 31.93 23.56 -4.28
C GLY A 231 30.58 23.40 -5.00
N ASN A 232 30.11 22.17 -5.22
CA ASN A 232 28.85 21.90 -5.90
C ASN A 232 27.68 22.04 -4.92
N ALA A 233 26.48 22.43 -5.36
CA ALA A 233 25.31 22.45 -4.47
C ALA A 233 24.83 21.02 -4.13
N TRP A 234 23.86 20.83 -3.25
CA TRP A 234 23.33 19.50 -2.91
C TRP A 234 21.82 19.58 -2.68
N THR A 235 21.10 18.46 -2.85
CA THR A 235 19.65 18.40 -2.66
C THR A 235 19.28 18.24 -1.20
N THR A 236 18.12 18.78 -0.81
CA THR A 236 17.56 18.62 0.55
C THR A 236 17.35 17.15 0.88
N LEU A 237 17.02 16.34 -0.13
CA LEU A 237 16.82 14.90 0.00
C LEU A 237 18.02 14.13 -0.56
N SER A 238 18.40 13.06 0.12
CA SER A 238 19.47 12.13 -0.31
C SER A 238 19.20 10.73 0.24
N TYR A 239 19.99 9.75 -0.20
CA TYR A 239 19.91 8.39 0.29
C TYR A 239 21.27 7.86 0.79
N GLY A 240 21.27 6.91 1.71
CA GLY A 240 22.48 6.21 2.12
C GLY A 240 23.07 5.35 0.99
N ASN A 241 22.22 4.70 0.21
CA ASN A 241 22.62 3.87 -0.93
C ASN A 241 21.55 3.85 -2.03
N GLY A 242 21.85 3.22 -3.15
CA GLY A 242 20.91 3.02 -4.24
C GLY A 242 21.39 3.55 -5.60
N PRO A 243 20.50 3.56 -6.60
CA PRO A 243 20.86 3.82 -7.99
C PRO A 243 21.10 5.31 -8.31
N GLY A 244 20.94 6.21 -7.34
CA GLY A 244 21.23 7.64 -7.47
C GLY A 244 22.70 8.02 -7.32
N TYR A 245 23.60 7.06 -7.08
CA TYR A 245 25.04 7.31 -6.95
C TYR A 245 25.63 7.92 -8.24
N ASP A 246 26.41 8.99 -8.09
CA ASP A 246 27.12 9.61 -9.19
C ASP A 246 28.46 8.90 -9.46
N TRP A 247 28.52 8.18 -10.57
CA TRP A 247 29.75 7.55 -11.06
C TRP A 247 30.75 8.62 -11.55
N GLY A 248 31.74 8.95 -10.72
CA GLY A 248 32.80 9.90 -11.02
C GLY A 248 32.85 11.05 -10.03
N PHE A 249 32.91 12.29 -10.53
CA PHE A 249 32.72 13.47 -9.69
C PHE A 249 31.23 13.69 -9.45
N ARG A 250 30.89 14.07 -8.21
CA ARG A 250 29.51 14.40 -7.83
C ARG A 250 28.98 15.51 -8.73
N LYS A 251 27.81 15.30 -9.35
CA LYS A 251 27.21 16.30 -10.23
C LYS A 251 26.64 17.44 -9.40
N ASP A 252 26.72 18.66 -9.93
CA ASP A 252 26.06 19.80 -9.33
C ASP A 252 24.55 19.75 -9.67
N PRO A 253 23.66 19.59 -8.67
CA PRO A 253 22.22 19.54 -8.90
C PRO A 253 21.64 20.84 -9.44
N ASN A 254 22.36 21.98 -9.41
CA ASN A 254 21.93 23.20 -10.09
C ASN A 254 21.90 23.07 -11.62
N THR A 255 22.58 22.06 -12.17
CA THR A 255 22.68 21.85 -13.62
C THR A 255 21.57 20.98 -14.19
N VAL A 256 20.67 20.48 -13.34
CA VAL A 256 19.60 19.54 -13.70
C VAL A 256 18.27 19.94 -13.04
N ASP A 257 17.16 19.43 -13.58
CA ASP A 257 15.85 19.59 -12.94
C ASP A 257 15.68 18.54 -11.83
N THR A 258 15.99 18.95 -10.60
CA THR A 258 15.82 18.13 -9.38
C THR A 258 14.36 17.81 -9.05
N THR A 259 13.41 18.49 -9.69
CA THR A 259 11.97 18.29 -9.49
C THR A 259 11.33 17.38 -10.53
N HIS A 260 12.10 16.91 -11.52
CA HIS A 260 11.64 15.97 -12.53
C HIS A 260 11.23 14.62 -11.89
N ASN A 261 10.21 13.96 -12.44
CA ASN A 261 9.69 12.69 -11.89
C ASN A 261 10.74 11.58 -11.82
N ASP A 262 11.64 11.54 -12.80
CA ASP A 262 12.73 10.57 -12.89
C ASP A 262 14.03 11.03 -12.22
N TYR A 263 14.04 12.19 -11.55
CA TYR A 263 15.23 12.61 -10.82
C TYR A 263 15.51 11.64 -9.67
N ARG A 264 16.71 11.07 -9.68
CA ARG A 264 17.20 10.20 -8.62
C ARG A 264 18.06 11.02 -7.67
N GLN A 265 17.64 11.12 -6.41
CA GLN A 265 18.45 11.78 -5.41
C GLN A 265 19.77 11.04 -5.22
N VAL A 266 20.83 11.81 -4.96
CA VAL A 266 22.17 11.25 -4.77
C VAL A 266 22.21 10.25 -3.62
N SER A 267 22.99 9.19 -3.80
CA SER A 267 23.25 8.19 -2.77
C SER A 267 24.75 8.05 -2.48
N ALA A 268 25.11 7.59 -1.28
CA ALA A 268 26.51 7.44 -0.87
C ALA A 268 27.14 6.11 -1.34
N VAL A 269 26.36 5.03 -1.42
CA VAL A 269 26.83 3.71 -1.90
C VAL A 269 26.03 3.26 -3.13
N PRO A 270 26.68 2.93 -4.26
CA PRO A 270 25.97 2.51 -5.46
C PRO A 270 25.35 1.13 -5.30
N LEU A 271 24.05 1.03 -5.51
CA LEU A 271 23.32 -0.23 -5.64
C LEU A 271 22.31 -0.15 -6.78
N LEU A 272 21.86 -1.30 -7.28
CA LEU A 272 20.79 -1.32 -8.30
C LEU A 272 19.46 -0.83 -7.72
N TYR A 273 19.20 -1.18 -6.47
CA TYR A 273 18.07 -0.71 -5.67
C TYR A 273 18.60 -0.27 -4.32
N GLU A 274 18.04 0.82 -3.81
CA GLU A 274 18.27 1.25 -2.44
C GLU A 274 17.78 0.19 -1.44
N THR A 275 18.33 0.17 -0.23
CA THR A 275 17.96 -0.80 0.82
C THR A 275 16.96 -0.20 1.81
N HIS A 276 16.06 -1.03 2.34
CA HIS A 276 15.32 -0.67 3.55
C HIS A 276 16.26 -0.26 4.69
N SER A 277 15.73 0.49 5.65
CA SER A 277 16.39 0.78 6.91
C SER A 277 15.60 0.23 8.10
N ALA A 278 16.27 0.17 9.25
CA ALA A 278 15.82 -0.59 10.41
C ALA A 278 15.61 0.26 11.67
N GLU A 279 15.56 1.58 11.53
CA GLU A 279 15.12 2.45 12.61
C GLU A 279 13.62 2.27 12.89
N ASP A 280 13.22 2.59 14.11
CA ASP A 280 11.84 2.49 14.55
C ASP A 280 10.91 3.32 13.65
N VAL A 281 9.79 2.72 13.24
CA VAL A 281 8.75 3.39 12.46
C VAL A 281 7.58 3.81 13.36
N PRO A 282 6.92 4.94 13.07
CA PRO A 282 5.83 5.43 13.91
C PRO A 282 4.57 4.58 13.75
N VAL A 283 3.82 4.44 14.84
CA VAL A 283 2.45 3.93 14.85
C VAL A 283 1.52 5.05 15.30
N TYR A 284 0.54 5.39 14.46
CA TYR A 284 -0.52 6.35 14.77
C TYR A 284 -1.84 5.59 14.94
N ALA A 285 -2.64 5.94 15.95
CA ALA A 285 -3.92 5.28 16.19
C ALA A 285 -5.01 6.28 16.60
N THR A 286 -6.25 6.02 16.18
CA THR A 286 -7.45 6.73 16.65
C THR A 286 -8.64 5.79 16.74
N GLY A 287 -9.58 6.08 17.64
CA GLY A 287 -10.77 5.27 17.89
C GLY A 287 -10.69 4.39 19.14
N PRO A 288 -11.55 3.34 19.23
CA PRO A 288 -11.62 2.48 20.42
C PRO A 288 -10.28 1.82 20.73
N MET A 289 -9.85 1.92 21.99
CA MET A 289 -8.58 1.37 22.48
C MET A 289 -7.31 1.93 21.81
N ALA A 290 -7.38 3.06 21.08
CA ALA A 290 -6.19 3.68 20.48
C ALA A 290 -5.10 4.05 21.51
N HIS A 291 -5.47 4.22 22.79
CA HIS A 291 -4.53 4.45 23.89
C HIS A 291 -3.60 3.26 24.18
N LEU A 292 -3.83 2.07 23.58
CA LEU A 292 -2.91 0.95 23.67
C LEU A 292 -1.64 1.13 22.83
N PHE A 293 -1.64 2.10 21.91
CA PHE A 293 -0.49 2.40 21.05
C PHE A 293 0.28 3.57 21.66
N ASP A 294 1.03 3.31 22.72
CA ASP A 294 1.87 4.29 23.42
C ASP A 294 3.31 3.78 23.61
N GLY A 295 4.28 4.69 23.76
CA GLY A 295 5.66 4.29 24.00
C GLY A 295 6.32 3.56 22.81
N VAL A 296 7.09 2.52 23.10
CA VAL A 296 7.89 1.74 22.13
C VAL A 296 7.49 0.28 22.22
N HIS A 297 7.18 -0.32 21.08
CA HIS A 297 6.69 -1.70 20.99
C HIS A 297 7.39 -2.47 19.88
N GLU A 298 7.47 -3.78 20.07
CA GLU A 298 7.78 -4.72 18.99
C GLU A 298 6.69 -4.70 17.91
N GLN A 299 7.03 -4.76 16.63
CA GLN A 299 6.04 -4.60 15.54
C GLN A 299 4.88 -5.61 15.59
N HIS A 300 5.13 -6.85 16.04
CA HIS A 300 4.08 -7.86 16.16
C HIS A 300 3.01 -7.50 17.22
N TYR A 301 3.31 -6.58 18.15
CA TYR A 301 2.36 -6.03 19.11
C TYR A 301 1.11 -5.45 18.41
N ILE A 302 1.28 -4.82 17.25
CA ILE A 302 0.18 -4.16 16.51
C ILE A 302 -0.96 -5.15 16.25
N ALA A 303 -0.64 -6.36 15.80
CA ALA A 303 -1.64 -7.39 15.54
C ALA A 303 -2.36 -7.84 16.82
N HIS A 304 -1.65 -7.93 17.94
CA HIS A 304 -2.23 -8.29 19.24
C HIS A 304 -3.15 -7.19 19.78
N ALA A 305 -2.74 -5.92 19.70
CA ALA A 305 -3.52 -4.78 20.12
C ALA A 305 -4.81 -4.63 19.28
N LEU A 306 -4.72 -4.78 17.97
CA LEU A 306 -5.89 -4.82 17.07
C LEU A 306 -6.85 -5.96 17.43
N ALA A 307 -6.32 -7.18 17.62
CA ALA A 307 -7.14 -8.34 17.96
C ALA A 307 -7.82 -8.19 19.34
N TYR A 308 -7.15 -7.56 20.28
CA TYR A 308 -7.68 -7.23 21.61
C TYR A 308 -8.81 -6.21 21.51
N ALA A 309 -8.58 -5.08 20.82
CA ALA A 309 -9.57 -4.02 20.65
C ALA A 309 -10.84 -4.51 19.94
N ALA A 310 -10.70 -5.40 18.96
CA ALA A 310 -11.82 -5.96 18.20
C ALA A 310 -12.43 -7.23 18.85
N CYS A 311 -11.90 -7.71 19.97
CA CYS A 311 -12.36 -8.93 20.65
C CYS A 311 -12.44 -10.16 19.71
N VAL A 312 -11.38 -10.37 18.94
CA VAL A 312 -11.25 -11.50 18.01
C VAL A 312 -10.15 -12.48 18.44
N GLY A 313 -10.11 -13.64 17.80
CA GLY A 313 -9.11 -14.67 18.08
C GLY A 313 -9.15 -15.15 19.54
N ILE A 314 -8.01 -15.10 20.22
CA ILE A 314 -7.87 -15.48 21.63
C ILE A 314 -8.53 -14.48 22.60
N ASN A 315 -8.85 -13.27 22.13
CA ASN A 315 -9.39 -12.18 22.95
C ASN A 315 -10.92 -12.07 22.92
N LYS A 316 -11.64 -13.08 22.37
CA LYS A 316 -13.11 -13.05 22.23
C LYS A 316 -13.87 -12.75 23.52
N GLN A 317 -13.33 -13.15 24.67
CA GLN A 317 -14.00 -12.95 25.96
C GLN A 317 -13.77 -11.57 26.56
N HIS A 318 -12.82 -10.77 26.05
CA HIS A 318 -12.49 -9.46 26.59
C HIS A 318 -13.72 -8.52 26.62
N CYS A 319 -14.54 -8.54 25.57
CA CYS A 319 -15.72 -7.70 25.46
C CYS A 319 -16.96 -8.23 26.19
N ASN A 320 -16.94 -9.45 26.75
CA ASN A 320 -18.15 -10.09 27.32
C ASN A 320 -18.69 -9.38 28.57
N GLY A 321 -17.93 -8.47 29.20
CA GLY A 321 -18.36 -7.67 30.35
C GLY A 321 -18.76 -6.22 30.03
N LEU A 322 -18.52 -5.73 28.82
CA LEU A 322 -18.75 -4.31 28.46
C LEU A 322 -20.22 -4.02 28.10
N SER A 323 -21.03 -5.05 27.84
CA SER A 323 -22.46 -4.90 27.52
C SER A 323 -23.37 -4.69 28.73
N GLN A 324 -22.86 -4.74 29.97
CA GLN A 324 -23.67 -4.58 31.19
C GLN A 324 -23.61 -3.21 31.85
N ASN A 325 -22.71 -2.31 31.44
CA ASN A 325 -22.66 -0.96 31.98
C ASN A 325 -23.36 0.03 31.04
N LYS A 326 -24.66 0.23 31.27
CA LYS A 326 -25.37 1.45 30.83
C LYS A 326 -24.62 2.70 31.31
N PRO A 327 -24.68 3.82 30.59
CA PRO A 327 -24.01 5.05 31.00
C PRO A 327 -24.57 5.52 32.35
N ILE A 328 -23.72 5.60 33.36
CA ILE A 328 -23.96 6.39 34.57
C ILE A 328 -23.70 7.85 34.20
N PHE A 329 -24.63 8.44 33.46
CA PHE A 329 -24.76 9.90 33.37
C PHE A 329 -26.24 10.22 33.51
N THR A 330 -26.66 10.36 34.75
CA THR A 330 -27.87 11.11 35.10
C THR A 330 -27.50 12.59 34.99
N PRO A 331 -28.24 13.42 34.23
CA PRO A 331 -27.98 14.85 34.22
C PRO A 331 -28.33 15.41 35.60
N MET A 332 -27.37 16.06 36.27
CA MET A 332 -27.70 16.90 37.41
C MET A 332 -28.41 18.15 36.90
N THR A 333 -29.63 18.35 37.40
CA THR A 333 -30.44 19.57 37.32
C THR A 333 -29.75 20.77 37.95
#